data_AF-A0A1V4RTR5-F1
#
_entry.id   AF-A0A1V4RTR5-F1
#
_cell.length_a   1.000
_cell.length_b   1.000
_cell.length_c   1.000
_cell.angle_alpha   90.00
_cell.angle_beta   90.00
_cell.angle_gamma   90.00
#
_symmetry.space_group_name_H-M   'P 1'
#
loop_
_entity.id
_entity.type
_entity.pdbx_description
1 polymer ?
#
loop_
_entity_poly.entity_id
_entity_poly.type
_entity_poly.pdbx_seq_one_letter_code
_entity_poly.pdbx_strand_id
1 'polypeptide(L)' 'VVGKRHLKFSVCREKEIFGAIGFGLANHHPLRGRTIDMIFTPEWNRWHGYESIQLKVVDLKNV' A
#
# COMPACT_ATOMS: atom_id res chain seq x y z
N VAL A 1 -0.91 -8.11 6.46
CA VAL A 1 -1.40 -7.23 7.57
C VAL A 1 -0.23 -7.03 8.53
N VAL A 2 -0.01 -5.80 9.01
CA VAL A 2 1.01 -5.45 10.00
C VAL A 2 0.30 -5.07 11.30
N GLY A 3 0.71 -5.70 12.41
CA GLY A 3 -0.06 -5.63 13.66
C GLY A 3 -1.49 -6.12 13.47
N LYS A 4 -2.46 -5.50 14.17
CA LYS A 4 -3.89 -5.85 14.06
C LYS A 4 -4.71 -4.93 13.14
N ARG A 5 -4.16 -3.79 12.70
CA ARG A 5 -4.97 -2.72 12.06
C ARG A 5 -4.44 -2.23 10.72
N HIS A 6 -3.18 -2.48 10.36
CA HIS A 6 -2.55 -1.85 9.20
C HIS A 6 -2.40 -2.84 8.06
N LEU A 7 -2.63 -2.38 6.83
CA LEU A 7 -2.41 -3.17 5.63
C LEU A 7 -1.18 -2.63 4.91
N LYS A 8 -0.08 -3.39 4.96
CA LYS A 8 1.11 -3.15 4.13
C LYS A 8 1.13 -4.15 2.99
N PHE A 9 1.33 -3.68 1.77
CA PHE A 9 1.28 -4.48 0.55
C PHE A 9 2.12 -3.81 -0.55
N SER A 10 2.30 -4.51 -1.67
CA SER A 10 2.92 -3.95 -2.87
C SER A 10 1.88 -3.83 -3.96
N VAL A 11 1.93 -2.74 -4.72
CA VAL A 11 1.13 -2.56 -5.92
C VAL A 11 2.05 -2.52 -7.13
N CYS A 12 1.59 -3.12 -8.23
CA CYS A 12 2.27 -3.06 -9.51
C CYS A 12 1.40 -2.23 -10.45
N ARG A 13 2.01 -1.23 -11.09
CA ARG A 13 1.42 -0.53 -12.22
C ARG A 13 2.39 -0.64 -13.38
N GLU A 14 1.95 -1.28 -14.46
CA GLU A 14 2.78 -1.59 -15.63
C GLU A 14 4.02 -2.41 -15.26
N LYS A 15 5.19 -1.77 -15.13
CA LYS A 15 6.48 -2.41 -14.78
C LYS A 15 7.05 -1.91 -13.46
N GLU A 16 6.39 -0.98 -12.78
CA GLU A 16 6.85 -0.38 -11.54
C GLU A 16 6.12 -0.96 -10.33
N ILE A 17 6.89 -1.29 -9.29
CA ILE A 17 6.37 -1.80 -8.03
C ILE A 17 6.57 -0.74 -6.96
N PHE A 18 5.47 -0.38 -6.29
CA PHE A 18 5.48 0.53 -5.17
C PHE A 18 5.09 -0.19 -3.88
N GLY A 19 5.79 0.14 -2.79
CA GLY A 19 5.31 -0.22 -1.46
C GLY A 19 4.11 0.65 -1.10
N ALA A 20 3.09 0.06 -0.50
CA ALA A 20 1.90 0.75 -0.03
C ALA A 20 1.59 0.41 1.44
N ILE A 21 1.07 1.38 2.18
CA ILE A 21 0.62 1.19 3.56
C ILE A 21 -0.68 1.95 3.83
N GLY A 22 -1.68 1.25 4.35
CA GLY A 22 -2.93 1.82 4.81
C GLY A 22 -3.17 1.53 6.28
N PHE A 23 -3.58 2.54 7.03
CA PHE A 23 -3.90 2.43 8.46
C PHE A 23 -5.40 2.20 8.62
N GLY A 24 -5.81 1.16 9.34
CA GLY A 24 -7.23 0.79 9.50
C GLY A 24 -7.80 -0.05 8.34
N LEU A 25 -7.04 -0.29 7.29
CA LEU A 25 -7.50 -1.00 6.08
C LEU A 25 -7.33 -2.53 6.15
N ALA A 26 -7.13 -3.12 7.33
CA ALA A 26 -6.86 -4.55 7.47
C ALA A 26 -7.99 -5.45 6.90
N ASN A 27 -9.25 -4.99 6.96
CA ASN A 27 -10.42 -5.71 6.48
C ASN A 27 -10.45 -5.93 4.96
N HIS A 28 -9.63 -5.19 4.21
CA HIS A 28 -9.50 -5.37 2.77
C HIS A 28 -8.58 -6.52 2.39
N HIS A 29 -7.88 -7.12 3.34
CA HIS A 29 -7.11 -8.33 3.08
C HIS A 29 -8.05 -9.51 2.76
N PRO A 30 -7.78 -10.35 1.74
CA PRO A 30 -6.59 -10.33 0.88
C PRO A 30 -6.75 -9.50 -0.40
N LEU A 31 -5.65 -8.84 -0.81
CA LEU A 31 -5.56 -8.08 -2.07
C LEU A 31 -4.72 -8.78 -3.16
N ARG A 32 -4.13 -9.93 -2.86
CA ARG A 32 -3.20 -10.60 -3.78
C ARG A 32 -3.90 -10.98 -5.09
N GLY A 33 -3.32 -10.55 -6.21
CA GLY A 33 -3.84 -10.84 -7.55
C GLY A 33 -5.10 -10.05 -7.93
N ARG A 34 -5.51 -9.06 -7.12
CA ARG A 34 -6.68 -8.22 -7.41
C ARG A 34 -6.26 -6.89 -7.99
N THR A 35 -7.04 -6.41 -8.94
CA THR A 35 -7.02 -5.01 -9.36
C THR A 35 -7.86 -4.21 -8.37
N ILE A 36 -7.33 -3.07 -7.92
CA ILE A 36 -7.98 -2.20 -6.96
C ILE A 36 -7.90 -0.75 -7.44
N ASP A 37 -8.91 0.03 -7.10
CA ASP A 37 -8.83 1.49 -7.06
C ASP A 37 -8.35 1.92 -5.67
N MET A 38 -7.49 2.93 -5.61
CA MET A 38 -6.94 3.41 -4.35
C MET A 38 -6.70 4.92 -4.35
N ILE A 39 -6.98 5.54 -3.21
CA ILE A 39 -6.65 6.95 -2.93
C ILE A 39 -5.41 6.97 -2.05
N PHE A 40 -4.37 7.67 -2.48
CA PHE A 40 -3.09 7.67 -1.78
C PHE A 40 -2.34 9.00 -1.88
N THR A 41 -1.40 9.18 -0.97
CA THR A 41 -0.37 10.23 -1.02
C THR A 41 1.00 9.56 -1.14
N PRO A 42 1.84 9.93 -2.13
CA PRO A 42 3.21 9.46 -2.17
C PRO A 42 4.03 10.11 -1.05
N GLU A 43 4.77 9.30 -0.30
CA GLU A 43 5.65 9.75 0.78
C GLU A 43 7.05 9.15 0.61
N TRP A 44 8.07 9.90 1.05
CA TRP A 44 9.42 9.36 1.18
C TRP A 44 9.49 8.43 2.39
N ASN A 45 9.73 7.15 2.15
CA ASN A 45 10.07 6.20 3.19
C ASN A 45 11.60 6.16 3.35
N ARG A 46 12.08 6.69 4.49
CA ARG A 46 13.48 6.67 4.90
C ARG A 46 13.68 5.57 5.93
N TRP A 47 14.36 4.49 5.56
CA TRP A 47 14.60 3.37 6.45
C TRP A 47 16.04 2.88 6.31
N HIS A 48 16.81 2.86 7.41
CA HIS A 48 18.22 2.46 7.43
C HIS A 48 19.10 3.16 6.36
N GLY A 49 18.88 4.45 6.13
CA GLY A 49 19.64 5.23 5.14
C GLY A 49 19.21 5.01 3.68
N TYR A 50 18.22 4.14 3.42
CA TYR A 50 17.59 4.00 2.10
C TYR A 50 16.36 4.88 2.00
N GLU A 51 16.18 5.50 0.83
CA GLU A 51 14.99 6.27 0.48
C GLU A 51 14.23 5.54 -0.63
N SER A 52 12.92 5.42 -0.46
CA SER A 52 12.03 4.87 -1.47
C SER A 52 10.68 5.58 -1.42
N ILE A 53 9.98 5.69 -2.54
CA ILE A 53 8.58 6.12 -2.53
C ILE A 53 7.72 5.02 -1.90
N GLN A 54 6.91 5.39 -0.90
CA GLN A 54 5.84 4.56 -0.36
C GLN A 54 4.50 5.28 -0.53
N LEU A 55 3.49 4.56 -0.99
CA LEU A 55 2.14 5.09 -1.14
C LEU A 55 1.38 4.93 0.16
N LYS A 56 1.07 6.05 0.82
CA LYS A 56 0.19 6.04 1.99
C LYS A 56 -1.25 6.04 1.54
N VAL A 57 -1.95 4.94 1.79
CA VAL A 57 -3.30 4.68 1.31
C VAL A 57 -4.32 5.14 2.34
N VAL A 58 -5.27 5.98 1.88
CA VAL A 58 -6.37 6.50 2.70
C VAL A 58 -7.60 5.62 2.55
N ASP A 59 -7.87 5.16 1.31
CA ASP A 59 -9.00 4.31 1.00
C ASP A 59 -8.70 3.41 -0.20
N LEU A 60 -9.43 2.30 -0.30
CA LEU A 60 -9.31 1.37 -1.40
C LEU A 60 -10.63 0.67 -1.72
N LYS A 61 -10.82 0.35 -2.99
CA LYS A 61 -12.02 -0.32 -3.50
C LYS A 61 -11.61 -1.42 -4.46
N ASN A 62 -12.31 -2.56 -4.40
CA ASN A 62 -12.17 -3.60 -5.42
C ASN A 62 -12.90 -3.15 -6.70
N VAL A 63 -12.30 -3.47 -7.85
CA VAL A 63 -12.94 -3.33 -9.16
C VAL A 63 -13.89 -4.50 -9.42
#